data_AF-A0A1Q7AQB5-F1
#
_entry.id   AF-A0A1Q7AQB5-F1
#
_cell.length_a   1.000
_cell.length_b   1.000
_cell.length_c   1.000
_cell.angle_alpha   90.00
_cell.angle_beta   90.00
_cell.angle_gamma   90.00
#
_symmetry.space_group_name_H-M   'P 1'
#
loop_
_entity.id
_entity.type
_entity.pdbx_description
1 polymer ?
#
loop_
_entity_poly.entity_id
_entity_poly.type
_entity_poly.pdbx_seq_one_letter_code
_entity_poly.pdbx_strand_id
1 'polypeptide(L)'
;MGGVTEIVLIRHGQTEWSANVRTAELAGLPVTAIDEDLVEWNYGEYEGIRTAEIRQSRPDWNLWRDGCPGGETPEQVGARLDRVLDRARKWLPEGHVALVGHGHALRVTGARWAGLPPSAGGLLALDTATLSLLGYEHERQVIRRWNGPVS
;
A
#
# COMPACT_ATOMS: atom_id res chain seq x y z
N MET A 1 -6.49 22.86 18.79
CA MET A 1 -5.36 21.92 18.57
C MET A 1 -5.45 21.46 17.12
N GLY A 2 -4.73 22.12 16.20
CA GLY A 2 -4.69 21.70 14.80
C GLY A 2 -3.83 20.45 14.71
N GLY A 3 -4.46 19.28 14.65
CA GLY A 3 -3.75 18.01 14.49
C GLY A 3 -2.99 17.98 13.17
N VAL A 4 -1.83 17.34 13.14
CA VAL A 4 -1.13 17.03 11.88
C VAL A 4 -2.01 16.03 11.14
N THR A 5 -2.45 16.37 9.93
CA THR A 5 -3.25 15.47 9.08
C THR A 5 -2.35 14.42 8.45
N GLU A 6 -2.77 13.16 8.50
CA GLU A 6 -1.98 11.99 8.11
C GLU A 6 -2.76 11.12 7.12
N ILE A 7 -2.03 10.39 6.28
CA ILE A 7 -2.58 9.26 5.55
C ILE A 7 -2.36 8.01 6.41
N VAL A 8 -3.46 7.36 6.78
CA VAL A 8 -3.48 6.12 7.54
C VAL A 8 -3.59 4.96 6.55
N LEU A 9 -2.55 4.13 6.46
CA LEU A 9 -2.61 2.89 5.69
C LEU A 9 -3.15 1.79 6.60
N ILE A 10 -4.19 1.08 6.16
CA ILE A 10 -4.82 -0.02 6.90
C ILE A 10 -4.67 -1.29 6.07
N ARG A 11 -3.88 -2.23 6.58
CA ARG A 11 -3.72 -3.54 5.95
C ARG A 11 -4.81 -4.49 6.43
N HIS A 12 -5.72 -4.91 5.55
CA HIS A 12 -6.71 -5.95 5.86
C HIS A 12 -6.17 -7.38 5.62
N GLY A 13 -6.88 -8.40 6.10
CA GLY A 13 -6.60 -9.82 5.82
C GLY A 13 -7.59 -10.41 4.80
N GLN A 14 -7.05 -11.17 3.83
CA GLN A 14 -7.70 -11.93 2.74
C GLN A 14 -8.74 -11.21 1.84
N THR A 15 -8.80 -11.73 0.62
CA THR A 15 -9.19 -11.10 -0.65
C THR A 15 -10.66 -11.26 -0.96
N GLU A 16 -11.41 -10.17 -0.91
CA GLU A 16 -12.59 -9.89 -1.72
C GLU A 16 -12.87 -8.38 -1.63
N TRP A 17 -13.45 -7.77 -2.66
CA TRP A 17 -13.88 -6.36 -2.64
C TRP A 17 -14.76 -6.05 -1.41
N SER A 18 -15.63 -7.00 -1.05
CA SER A 18 -16.48 -6.99 0.15
C SER A 18 -15.66 -6.83 1.43
N ALA A 19 -14.46 -7.40 1.50
CA ALA A 19 -13.60 -7.40 2.69
C ALA A 19 -12.97 -6.02 2.96
N ASN A 20 -12.73 -5.20 1.94
CA ASN A 20 -12.16 -3.85 2.11
C ASN A 20 -13.18 -2.88 2.70
N VAL A 21 -14.37 -2.85 2.10
CA VAL A 21 -15.51 -2.10 2.64
C VAL A 21 -15.86 -2.60 4.03
N ARG A 22 -15.90 -3.92 4.22
CA ARG A 22 -16.14 -4.53 5.54
C ARG A 22 -15.07 -4.15 6.56
N THR A 23 -13.80 -4.06 6.17
CA THR A 23 -12.73 -3.64 7.09
C THR A 23 -12.89 -2.17 7.49
N ALA A 24 -13.24 -1.30 6.54
CA ALA A 24 -13.57 0.09 6.84
C ALA A 24 -14.78 0.20 7.78
N GLU A 25 -15.87 -0.54 7.51
CA GLU A 25 -17.05 -0.61 8.37
C GLU A 25 -16.70 -1.09 9.79
N LEU A 26 -15.93 -2.18 9.91
CA LEU A 26 -15.50 -2.73 11.20
C LEU A 26 -14.58 -1.77 11.96
N ALA A 27 -13.80 -0.94 11.25
CA ALA A 27 -12.99 0.12 11.81
C ALA A 27 -13.79 1.39 12.13
N GLY A 28 -15.11 1.42 11.86
CA GLY A 28 -15.95 2.60 12.06
C GLY A 28 -15.64 3.74 11.08
N LEU A 29 -15.00 3.44 9.96
CA LEU A 29 -14.60 4.41 8.96
C LEU A 29 -15.64 4.49 7.84
N PRO A 30 -16.19 5.69 7.53
CA PRO A 30 -17.07 5.85 6.38
C PRO A 30 -16.27 5.66 5.09
N VAL A 31 -16.74 4.76 4.22
CA VAL A 31 -16.16 4.59 2.89
C VAL A 31 -16.64 5.74 2.00
N THR A 32 -15.72 6.62 1.63
CA THR A 32 -16.02 7.81 0.82
C THR A 32 -15.76 7.60 -0.68
N ALA A 33 -14.88 6.66 -1.03
CA ALA A 33 -14.54 6.36 -2.41
C ALA A 33 -13.97 4.93 -2.58
N ILE A 34 -14.02 4.47 -3.82
CA ILE A 34 -13.40 3.25 -4.31
C ILE A 34 -12.31 3.68 -5.29
N ASP A 35 -11.08 3.23 -5.08
CA ASP A 35 -9.95 3.60 -5.92
C ASP A 35 -9.38 2.35 -6.62
N GLU A 36 -9.59 2.26 -7.93
CA GLU A 36 -9.09 1.16 -8.76
C GLU A 36 -7.57 1.10 -8.80
N ASP A 37 -6.87 2.21 -8.53
CA ASP A 37 -5.41 2.24 -8.48
C ASP A 37 -4.85 1.67 -7.16
N LEU A 38 -5.68 1.42 -6.13
CA LEU A 38 -5.25 0.90 -4.81
C LEU A 38 -5.28 -0.64 -4.72
N VAL A 39 -5.64 -1.33 -5.80
CA VAL A 39 -5.67 -2.81 -5.85
C VAL A 39 -4.28 -3.42 -5.57
N GLU A 40 -4.25 -4.71 -5.20
CA GLU A 40 -2.97 -5.40 -5.03
C GLU A 40 -2.17 -5.43 -6.34
N TRP A 41 -0.85 -5.63 -6.22
CA TRP A 41 0.03 -5.91 -7.35
C TRP A 41 -0.55 -7.04 -8.22
N ASN A 42 -0.71 -6.81 -9.52
CA ASN A 42 -1.09 -7.86 -10.46
C ASN A 42 0.09 -8.83 -10.69
N TYR A 43 0.00 -10.04 -10.14
CA TYR A 43 1.06 -11.04 -10.27
C TYR A 43 1.06 -11.78 -11.62
N GLY A 44 0.09 -11.53 -12.50
CA GLY A 44 0.05 -12.13 -13.83
C GLY A 44 0.13 -13.66 -13.78
N GLU A 45 1.11 -14.22 -14.49
CA GLU A 45 1.37 -15.67 -14.52
C GLU A 45 1.77 -16.26 -13.16
N TYR A 46 2.15 -15.42 -12.19
CA TYR A 46 2.54 -15.84 -10.84
C TYR A 46 1.40 -15.74 -9.81
N GLU A 47 0.18 -15.43 -10.24
CA GLU A 47 -0.99 -15.44 -9.36
C GLU A 47 -1.20 -16.83 -8.72
N GLY A 48 -1.30 -16.86 -7.40
CA GLY A 48 -1.44 -18.11 -6.63
C GLY A 48 -0.19 -18.99 -6.55
N ILE A 49 0.92 -18.63 -7.17
CA ILE A 49 2.17 -19.40 -7.16
C ILE A 49 3.08 -18.92 -6.01
N ARG A 50 3.71 -19.85 -5.30
CA ARG A 50 4.61 -19.49 -4.19
C ARG A 50 5.96 -19.03 -4.72
N THR A 51 6.59 -18.07 -4.04
CA THR A 51 7.96 -17.60 -4.35
C THR A 51 8.97 -18.74 -4.49
N ALA A 52 8.87 -19.76 -3.64
CA ALA A 52 9.77 -20.92 -3.68
C ALA A 52 9.63 -21.73 -4.98
N GLU A 53 8.43 -21.79 -5.56
CA GLU A 53 8.15 -22.49 -6.83
C GLU A 53 8.66 -21.67 -8.02
N ILE A 54 8.43 -20.36 -8.02
CA ILE A 54 8.98 -19.45 -9.04
C ILE A 54 10.51 -19.55 -9.10
N ARG A 55 11.16 -19.64 -7.93
CA ARG A 55 12.62 -19.72 -7.85
C ARG A 55 13.21 -21.06 -8.29
N GLN A 56 12.41 -22.10 -8.47
CA GLN A 56 12.90 -23.36 -9.07
C GLN A 56 13.27 -23.15 -10.54
N SER A 57 12.54 -22.31 -11.27
CA SER A 57 12.82 -21.98 -12.68
C SER A 57 13.60 -20.67 -12.85
N ARG A 58 13.47 -19.72 -11.91
CA ARG A 58 14.19 -18.44 -11.90
C ARG A 58 14.83 -18.16 -10.53
N PRO A 59 15.97 -18.77 -10.20
CA PRO A 59 16.57 -18.69 -8.86
C PRO A 59 16.80 -17.26 -8.34
N ASP A 60 17.22 -16.36 -9.23
CA ASP A 60 17.53 -14.98 -8.87
C ASP A 60 16.29 -14.05 -8.84
N TRP A 61 15.09 -14.58 -9.11
CA TRP A 61 13.89 -13.75 -9.22
C TRP A 61 13.56 -13.00 -7.93
N ASN A 62 13.25 -11.72 -8.11
CA ASN A 62 12.85 -10.79 -7.06
C ASN A 62 11.71 -9.91 -7.56
N LEU A 63 10.52 -10.03 -6.94
CA LEU A 63 9.33 -9.23 -7.27
C LEU A 63 9.63 -7.73 -7.41
N TRP A 64 10.39 -7.17 -6.46
CA TRP A 64 10.67 -5.74 -6.37
C TRP A 64 11.62 -5.23 -7.46
N ARG A 65 12.33 -6.13 -8.14
CA ARG A 65 13.22 -5.81 -9.27
C ARG A 65 12.62 -6.21 -10.61
N ASP A 66 12.02 -7.40 -10.67
CA ASP A 66 11.66 -8.06 -11.93
C ASP A 66 10.17 -7.97 -12.25
N GLY A 67 9.31 -7.66 -11.26
CA GLY A 67 7.87 -7.80 -11.38
C GLY A 67 7.44 -9.25 -11.67
N CYS A 68 6.29 -9.40 -12.32
CA CYS A 68 5.77 -10.70 -12.73
C CYS A 68 5.45 -10.74 -14.24
N PRO A 69 5.78 -11.84 -14.95
CA PRO A 69 5.36 -12.02 -16.35
C PRO A 69 3.84 -11.93 -16.50
N GLY A 70 3.37 -11.23 -17.54
CA GLY A 70 1.93 -10.99 -17.76
C GLY A 70 1.24 -10.14 -16.69
N GLY A 71 1.99 -9.64 -15.70
CA GLY A 71 1.52 -8.81 -14.60
C GLY A 71 2.11 -7.40 -14.64
N GLU A 72 2.21 -6.76 -13.47
CA GLU A 72 2.78 -5.42 -13.33
C GLU A 72 4.29 -5.44 -13.04
N THR A 73 5.01 -4.46 -13.60
CA THR A 73 6.37 -4.10 -13.17
C THR A 73 6.32 -3.21 -11.92
N PRO A 74 7.41 -3.12 -11.12
CA PRO A 74 7.47 -2.20 -9.98
C PRO A 74 7.12 -0.75 -10.34
N GLU A 75 7.53 -0.28 -11.53
CA GLU A 75 7.28 1.06 -12.03
C GLU A 75 5.80 1.29 -12.34
N GLN A 76 5.10 0.29 -12.90
CA GLN A 76 3.66 0.37 -13.16
C GLN A 76 2.87 0.49 -11.86
N VAL A 77 3.21 -0.34 -10.85
CA VAL A 77 2.59 -0.27 -9.52
C VAL A 77 2.90 1.08 -8.85
N GLY A 78 4.13 1.55 -8.94
CA GLY A 78 4.53 2.86 -8.45
C GLY A 78 3.72 3.99 -9.07
N ALA A 79 3.59 4.00 -10.40
CA ALA A 79 2.89 5.05 -11.13
C ALA A 79 1.40 5.13 -10.79
N ARG A 80 0.73 4.00 -10.53
CA ARG A 80 -0.67 4.03 -10.09
C ARG A 80 -0.83 4.48 -8.64
N LEU A 81 0.07 4.05 -7.76
CA LEU A 81 0.01 4.46 -6.35
C LEU A 81 0.42 5.92 -6.13
N ASP A 82 1.25 6.48 -7.01
CA ASP A 82 1.49 7.93 -7.04
C ASP A 82 0.18 8.70 -7.31
N ARG A 83 -0.68 8.20 -8.21
CA ARG A 83 -2.01 8.81 -8.44
C ARG A 83 -2.93 8.71 -7.23
N VAL A 84 -2.88 7.60 -6.49
CA VAL A 84 -3.61 7.44 -5.22
C VAL A 84 -3.12 8.47 -4.19
N LEU A 85 -1.80 8.61 -4.03
CA LEU A 85 -1.21 9.59 -3.13
C LEU A 85 -1.59 11.03 -3.50
N ASP A 86 -1.59 11.37 -4.80
CA ASP A 86 -2.00 12.68 -5.28
C ASP A 86 -3.48 12.98 -5.02
N ARG A 87 -4.36 11.96 -5.10
CA ARG A 87 -5.76 12.11 -4.68
C ARG A 87 -5.87 12.27 -3.17
N ALA A 88 -5.20 11.43 -2.38
CA ALA A 88 -5.23 11.50 -0.92
C ALA A 88 -4.74 12.84 -0.39
N ARG A 89 -3.67 13.40 -0.98
CA ARG A 89 -3.11 14.71 -0.59
C ARG A 89 -4.12 15.86 -0.69
N LYS A 90 -5.06 15.80 -1.63
CA LYS A 90 -6.09 16.85 -1.80
C LYS A 90 -7.07 16.92 -0.62
N TRP A 91 -7.23 15.82 0.10
CA TRP A 91 -8.13 15.71 1.25
C TRP A 91 -7.43 15.97 2.60
N LEU A 92 -6.09 15.97 2.63
CA LEU A 92 -5.34 16.23 3.87
C LEU A 92 -5.68 17.59 4.53
N PRO A 93 -5.97 18.69 3.81
CA PRO A 93 -6.43 19.92 4.45
C PRO A 93 -7.78 19.79 5.18
N GLU A 94 -8.59 18.79 4.85
CA GLU A 94 -9.91 18.54 5.43
C GLU A 94 -9.86 17.52 6.59
N GLY A 95 -8.78 16.76 6.72
CA GLY A 95 -8.61 15.78 7.78
C GLY A 95 -7.67 14.64 7.42
N HIS A 96 -7.71 13.58 8.22
CA HIS A 96 -6.96 12.35 7.94
C HIS A 96 -7.59 11.58 6.78
N VAL A 97 -6.76 10.90 5.99
CA VAL A 97 -7.21 10.03 4.90
C VAL A 97 -6.85 8.59 5.23
N ALA A 98 -7.84 7.70 5.27
CA ALA A 98 -7.59 6.27 5.43
C ALA A 98 -7.54 5.57 4.06
N LEU A 99 -6.45 4.85 3.79
CA LEU A 99 -6.29 3.97 2.63
C LEU A 99 -6.31 2.52 3.11
N VAL A 100 -7.37 1.79 2.76
CA VAL A 100 -7.52 0.36 3.09
C VAL A 100 -7.13 -0.46 1.87
N GLY A 101 -6.11 -1.31 2.01
CA GLY A 101 -5.58 -2.03 0.85
C GLY A 101 -4.65 -3.20 1.16
N HIS A 102 -3.93 -3.62 0.13
CA HIS A 102 -3.20 -4.87 0.13
C HIS A 102 -1.70 -4.74 0.42
N GLY A 103 -1.02 -5.87 0.63
CA GLY A 103 0.30 -5.92 1.25
C GLY A 103 1.36 -5.25 0.40
N HIS A 104 1.54 -5.71 -0.83
CA HIS A 104 2.60 -5.14 -1.68
C HIS A 104 2.23 -3.74 -2.17
N ALA A 105 0.98 -3.49 -2.52
CA ALA A 105 0.50 -2.16 -2.86
C ALA A 105 0.78 -1.15 -1.73
N LEU A 106 0.38 -1.41 -0.49
CA LEU A 106 0.60 -0.47 0.62
C LEU A 106 2.09 -0.29 0.96
N ARG A 107 2.92 -1.32 0.77
CA ARG A 107 4.38 -1.21 0.88
C ARG A 107 4.97 -0.27 -0.17
N VAL A 108 4.53 -0.39 -1.43
CA VAL A 108 4.91 0.56 -2.47
C VAL A 108 4.41 1.96 -2.13
N THR A 109 3.16 2.12 -1.67
CA THR A 109 2.63 3.43 -1.21
C THR A 109 3.52 4.07 -0.14
N GLY A 110 3.98 3.29 0.84
CA GLY A 110 4.91 3.77 1.88
C GLY A 110 6.25 4.24 1.29
N ALA A 111 6.84 3.46 0.38
CA ALA A 111 8.08 3.83 -0.30
C ALA A 111 7.91 5.10 -1.15
N ARG A 112 6.84 5.20 -1.94
CA ARG A 112 6.53 6.35 -2.78
C ARG A 112 6.28 7.61 -1.95
N TRP A 113 5.58 7.50 -0.83
CA TRP A 113 5.40 8.61 0.11
C TRP A 113 6.74 9.16 0.62
N ALA A 114 7.69 8.28 0.93
CA ALA A 114 9.03 8.67 1.40
C ALA A 114 9.95 9.21 0.28
N GLY A 115 9.47 9.31 -0.96
CA GLY A 115 10.25 9.75 -2.12
C GLY A 115 11.22 8.68 -2.64
N LEU A 116 10.99 7.40 -2.31
CA LEU A 116 11.82 6.28 -2.71
C LEU A 116 11.28 5.59 -3.98
N PRO A 117 12.12 4.84 -4.73
CA PRO A 117 11.63 4.03 -5.84
C PRO A 117 10.64 2.95 -5.36
N PRO A 118 9.73 2.46 -6.22
CA PRO A 118 8.76 1.43 -5.85
C PRO A 118 9.40 0.16 -5.28
N SER A 119 10.58 -0.20 -5.78
CA SER A 119 11.36 -1.35 -5.32
C SER A 119 11.75 -1.28 -3.84
N ALA A 120 11.83 -0.08 -3.25
CA ALA A 120 12.10 0.09 -1.83
C ALA A 120 10.94 -0.42 -0.93
N GLY A 121 9.75 -0.67 -1.50
CA GLY A 121 8.66 -1.36 -0.80
C GLY A 121 9.06 -2.74 -0.29
N GLY A 122 10.06 -3.39 -0.90
CA GLY A 122 10.63 -4.65 -0.43
C GLY A 122 11.36 -4.57 0.91
N LEU A 123 11.72 -3.38 1.35
CA LEU A 123 12.37 -3.12 2.64
C LEU A 123 11.36 -2.86 3.76
N LEU A 124 10.07 -2.72 3.43
CA LEU A 124 9.04 -2.32 4.36
C LEU A 124 8.16 -3.53 4.70
N ALA A 125 8.38 -4.19 5.83
CA ALA A 125 7.54 -5.31 6.26
C ALA A 125 6.13 -4.83 6.69
N LEU A 126 5.06 -5.48 6.25
CA LEU A 126 3.68 -5.09 6.56
C LEU A 126 2.83 -6.32 6.81
N ASP A 127 2.38 -6.48 8.05
CA ASP A 127 1.59 -7.60 8.54
C ASP A 127 0.09 -7.31 8.38
N THR A 128 -0.72 -8.36 8.32
CA THR A 128 -2.19 -8.23 8.27
C THR A 128 -2.73 -7.60 9.55
N ALA A 129 -3.81 -6.83 9.42
CA ALA A 129 -4.46 -6.13 10.53
C ALA A 129 -3.52 -5.18 11.29
N THR A 130 -2.71 -4.44 10.54
CA THR A 130 -1.83 -3.39 11.06
C THR A 130 -2.16 -2.04 10.44
N LEU A 131 -1.75 -0.97 11.10
CA LEU A 131 -1.81 0.39 10.57
C LEU A 131 -0.41 1.00 10.40
N SER A 132 -0.30 1.89 9.42
CA SER A 132 0.87 2.75 9.24
C SER A 132 0.43 4.20 9.05
N LEU A 133 1.27 5.14 9.49
CA LEU A 133 0.98 6.58 9.44
C LEU A 133 2.01 7.27 8.56
N LEU A 134 1.52 7.88 7.49
CA LEU A 134 2.28 8.72 6.58
C LEU A 134 1.94 10.17 6.88
N GLY A 135 2.95 10.99 7.16
CA GLY A 135 2.74 12.37 7.55
C GLY A 135 3.92 13.25 7.18
N TYR A 136 3.99 14.40 7.85
CA TYR A 136 5.04 15.39 7.65
C TYR A 136 5.78 15.69 8.95
N GLU A 137 7.08 15.97 8.81
CA GLU A 137 7.89 16.69 9.80
C GLU A 137 8.36 17.98 9.15
N HIS A 138 7.88 19.11 9.67
CA HIS A 138 7.90 20.38 8.95
C HIS A 138 7.25 20.19 7.56
N GLU A 139 8.00 20.41 6.48
CA GLU A 139 7.54 20.23 5.10
C GLU A 139 7.98 18.88 4.50
N ARG A 140 8.74 18.07 5.24
CA ARG A 140 9.30 16.81 4.75
C ARG A 140 8.33 15.67 4.97
N GLN A 141 8.01 14.92 3.91
CA GLN A 141 7.27 13.66 4.01
C GLN A 141 8.07 12.62 4.80
N VAL A 142 7.42 12.01 5.79
CA VAL A 142 7.98 10.96 6.65
C VAL A 142 6.98 9.84 6.89
N ILE A 143 7.49 8.66 7.24
CA ILE A 143 6.69 7.58 7.80
C ILE A 143 6.75 7.73 9.32
N ARG A 144 5.66 8.18 9.93
CA ARG A 144 5.54 8.42 11.38
C ARG A 144 5.43 7.13 12.17
N ARG A 145 4.74 6.15 11.59
CA ARG A 145 4.56 4.81 12.15
C ARG A 145 4.47 3.82 11.00
N TRP A 146 5.09 2.66 11.18
CA TRP A 146 5.03 1.58 10.21
C TRP A 146 4.70 0.27 10.90
N ASN A 147 3.78 -0.50 10.33
CA ASN A 147 3.42 -1.84 10.80
C ASN A 147 3.07 -1.92 12.30
N GLY A 148 2.27 -0.97 12.78
CA GLY A 148 1.86 -0.91 14.19
C GLY A 148 0.52 -1.60 14.46
N PRO A 149 0.25 -1.98 15.73
CA PRO A 149 -1.06 -2.49 16.13
C PRO A 149 -2.17 -1.44 15.94
N VAL A 150 -3.40 -1.90 15.82
CA VAL A 150 -4.62 -1.08 15.67
C VAL A 150 -5.19 -0.61 17.03
N SER A 151 -4.50 -0.90 18.13
CA SER A 151 -4.87 -0.56 19.52
C SER A 151 -4.63 0.88 19.90
#